data_AF-A0A7C7WLY6-F1
#
_entry.id   AF-A0A7C7WLY6-F1
#
_cell.length_a   1.000
_cell.length_b   1.000
_cell.length_c   1.000
_cell.angle_alpha   90.00
_cell.angle_beta   90.00
_cell.angle_gamma   90.00
#
_symmetry.space_group_name_H-M   'P 1'
#
loop_
_entity.id
_entity.type
_entity.pdbx_description
1 polymer ?
#
loop_
_entity_poly.entity_id
_entity_poly.type
_entity_poly.pdbx_seq_one_letter_code
_entity_poly.pdbx_strand_id
1 'polypeptide(L)'
;MLRHISLAMLLSFICCLLVPSQSYSEDFGLLSLSMRARVSEQTVLGKDAPEDFEEYDVAVNFGLPWQSYSTSGWGTGTRLMASAGILRGAGKDALVVSLIPELTLGSEDGRFTLDLGVGGALFSRSHFGVQDYGGPFQFALTLGISAPLYKKL
;
A
#
# COMPACT_ATOMS: atom_id res chain seq x y z
N MET A 1 -18.23 34.91 -6.07
CA MET A 1 -19.22 33.94 -5.58
C MET A 1 -18.63 33.24 -4.37
N LEU A 2 -19.01 33.66 -3.15
CA LEU A 2 -18.45 33.14 -1.90
C LEU A 2 -19.42 32.07 -1.37
N ARG A 3 -19.01 30.79 -1.42
CA ARG A 3 -19.88 29.66 -1.03
C ARG A 3 -19.96 29.62 0.50
N HIS A 4 -21.15 29.88 1.05
CA HIS A 4 -21.41 29.77 2.49
C HIS A 4 -21.16 28.33 2.96
N ILE A 5 -20.11 28.12 3.76
CA ILE A 5 -19.88 26.87 4.46
C ILE A 5 -20.95 26.79 5.55
N SER A 6 -21.79 25.76 5.52
CA SER A 6 -22.84 25.60 6.52
C SER A 6 -22.21 25.32 7.89
N LEU A 7 -22.74 25.95 8.94
CA LEU A 7 -22.28 25.75 10.32
C LEU A 7 -22.30 24.26 10.70
N ALA A 8 -23.26 23.49 10.17
CA ALA A 8 -23.36 22.05 10.35
C ALA A 8 -22.17 21.28 9.74
N MET A 9 -21.67 21.71 8.58
CA MET A 9 -20.50 21.11 7.94
C MET A 9 -19.22 21.43 8.72
N LEU A 10 -19.12 22.65 9.26
CA LEU A 10 -18.03 23.04 10.16
C LEU A 10 -18.08 22.25 11.47
N LEU A 11 -19.26 22.10 12.08
CA LEU A 11 -19.45 21.33 13.31
C LEU A 11 -19.15 19.84 13.11
N SER A 12 -19.57 19.26 11.98
CA SER A 12 -19.26 17.86 11.64
C SER A 12 -17.76 17.65 11.49
N PHE A 13 -17.06 18.56 10.82
CA PHE A 13 -15.62 18.50 10.66
C PHE A 13 -14.89 18.66 12.02
N ILE A 14 -15.36 19.57 12.86
CA ILE A 14 -14.83 19.78 14.22
C ILE A 14 -15.09 18.55 15.11
N CYS A 15 -16.28 17.94 15.06
CA CYS A 15 -16.57 16.70 15.79
C CYS A 15 -15.65 15.56 15.35
N CYS A 16 -15.38 15.39 14.04
CA CYS A 16 -14.44 14.38 13.57
C CYS A 16 -13.00 14.61 14.06
N LEU A 17 -12.59 15.87 14.26
CA LEU A 17 -11.27 16.21 14.82
C LEU A 17 -11.21 16.07 16.35
N LEU A 18 -12.34 16.16 17.04
CA LEU A 18 -12.46 16.15 18.50
C LEU A 18 -12.88 14.80 19.08
N VAL A 19 -13.01 13.74 18.29
CA VAL A 19 -13.03 12.37 18.82
C VAL A 19 -11.58 11.90 18.92
N PRO A 20 -10.90 12.04 20.08
CA PRO A 20 -9.68 11.29 20.29
C PRO A 20 -10.08 9.82 20.28
N SER A 21 -9.81 9.12 19.18
CA SER A 21 -9.66 7.67 19.28
C SER A 21 -8.56 7.45 20.31
N GLN A 22 -8.79 6.54 21.25
CA GLN A 22 -7.76 6.18 22.21
C GLN A 22 -6.54 5.74 21.40
N SER A 23 -5.49 6.56 21.39
CA SER A 23 -4.24 6.22 20.73
C SER A 23 -3.54 5.26 21.67
N TYR A 24 -3.95 4.00 21.63
CA TYR A 24 -3.14 2.94 22.20
C TYR A 24 -1.84 2.93 21.41
N SER A 25 -0.72 3.07 22.11
CA SER A 25 0.59 2.73 21.57
C SER A 25 0.68 1.21 21.52
N GLU A 26 -0.08 0.57 20.63
CA GLU A 26 0.27 -0.78 20.20
C GLU A 26 1.56 -0.69 19.39
N ASP A 27 2.46 -1.64 19.64
CA ASP A 27 3.84 -1.59 19.17
C ASP A 27 3.90 -1.41 17.65
N PHE A 28 4.70 -0.43 17.20
CA PHE A 28 5.21 -0.39 15.84
C PHE A 28 6.11 -1.62 15.66
N GLY A 29 5.51 -2.69 15.16
CA GLY A 29 6.14 -4.00 15.06
C GLY A 29 6.50 -4.36 13.64
N LEU A 30 7.69 -4.91 13.42
CA LEU A 30 8.03 -5.58 12.17
C LEU A 30 7.13 -6.82 12.00
N LEU A 31 6.29 -6.84 10.97
CA LEU A 31 5.39 -7.97 10.68
C LEU A 31 6.03 -9.01 9.77
N SER A 32 6.76 -8.55 8.74
CA SER A 32 7.38 -9.44 7.76
C SER A 32 8.51 -8.76 6.99
N LEU A 33 9.47 -9.58 6.55
CA LEU A 33 10.45 -9.28 5.52
C LEU A 33 10.25 -10.27 4.37
N SER A 34 10.12 -9.78 3.14
CA SER A 34 9.85 -10.61 1.97
C SER A 34 10.65 -10.17 0.74
N MET A 35 10.79 -11.09 -0.21
CA MET A 35 11.26 -10.82 -1.57
C MET A 35 10.11 -11.03 -2.53
N ARG A 36 9.98 -10.18 -3.55
CA ARG A 36 8.90 -10.27 -4.54
C ARG A 36 9.46 -10.18 -5.94
N ALA A 37 8.81 -10.90 -6.86
CA ALA A 37 8.96 -10.75 -8.30
C ALA A 37 7.61 -10.33 -8.88
N ARG A 38 7.59 -9.30 -9.71
CA ARG A 38 6.39 -8.77 -10.38
C ARG A 38 6.63 -8.68 -11.88
N VAL A 39 5.56 -8.86 -12.64
CA VAL A 39 5.53 -8.67 -14.09
C VAL A 39 4.39 -7.71 -14.41
N SER A 40 4.58 -6.81 -15.37
CA SER A 40 3.52 -5.94 -15.83
C SER A 40 2.52 -6.70 -16.69
N GLU A 41 1.25 -6.31 -16.61
CA GLU A 41 0.24 -6.69 -17.59
C GLU A 41 0.23 -5.68 -18.74
N GLN A 42 0.13 -6.16 -19.99
CA GLN A 42 0.01 -5.29 -21.16
C GLN A 42 -1.38 -4.64 -21.25
N THR A 43 -2.42 -5.34 -20.79
CA THR A 43 -3.81 -4.85 -20.81
C THR A 43 -4.13 -4.05 -19.56
N VAL A 44 -3.55 -2.85 -19.46
CA VAL A 44 -3.99 -1.85 -18.47
C VAL A 44 -5.35 -1.28 -18.87
N LEU A 45 -6.07 -0.66 -17.93
CA LEU A 45 -7.32 0.06 -18.24
C LEU A 45 -7.05 1.15 -19.30
N GLY A 46 -7.36 0.85 -20.57
CA GLY A 46 -7.09 1.74 -21.71
C GLY A 46 -6.37 1.03 -22.86
N LYS A 47 -5.38 1.72 -23.44
CA LYS A 47 -4.52 1.18 -24.51
C LYS A 47 -3.41 0.31 -23.92
N ASP A 48 -2.94 -0.65 -24.70
CA ASP A 48 -1.87 -1.55 -24.28
C ASP A 48 -0.65 -0.78 -23.78
N ALA A 49 -0.04 -1.28 -22.71
CA ALA A 49 1.25 -0.79 -22.25
C ALA A 49 2.29 -1.06 -23.35
N PRO A 50 3.02 -0.03 -23.82
CA PRO A 50 3.94 -0.16 -24.94
C PRO A 50 5.22 -0.93 -24.61
N GLU A 51 5.49 -1.20 -23.33
CA GLU A 51 6.69 -1.90 -22.87
C GLU A 51 6.33 -2.89 -21.76
N ASP A 52 7.03 -4.01 -21.73
CA ASP A 52 6.96 -4.98 -20.65
C ASP A 52 7.95 -4.63 -19.54
N PHE A 53 7.52 -4.88 -18.31
CA PHE A 53 8.30 -4.63 -17.11
C PHE A 53 8.38 -5.84 -16.20
N GLU A 54 9.54 -6.03 -15.62
CA GLU A 54 9.79 -6.94 -14.51
C GLU A 54 10.31 -6.15 -13.32
N GLU A 55 9.88 -6.50 -12.12
CA GLU A 55 10.37 -5.89 -10.90
C GLU A 55 10.77 -6.94 -9.86
N TYR A 56 11.94 -6.77 -9.27
CA TYR A 56 12.44 -7.60 -8.18
C TYR A 56 12.72 -6.70 -6.98
N ASP A 57 12.06 -6.94 -5.84
CA ASP A 57 12.21 -6.09 -4.67
C ASP A 57 12.25 -6.85 -3.35
N VAL A 58 12.80 -6.17 -2.34
CA VAL A 58 12.67 -6.55 -0.93
C VAL A 58 11.61 -5.65 -0.32
N ALA A 59 10.65 -6.25 0.38
CA ALA A 59 9.57 -5.53 1.04
C ALA A 59 9.54 -5.82 2.54
N VAL A 60 9.18 -4.79 3.30
CA VAL A 60 9.05 -4.83 4.76
C VAL A 60 7.67 -4.31 5.12
N ASN A 61 6.96 -5.05 5.97
CA ASN A 61 5.66 -4.62 6.50
C ASN A 61 5.79 -4.31 7.99
N PHE A 62 5.30 -3.14 8.39
CA PHE A 62 5.22 -2.70 9.78
C PHE A 62 3.77 -2.59 10.22
N GLY A 63 3.43 -3.13 11.39
CA GLY A 63 2.12 -2.95 11.99
C GLY A 63 1.94 -1.52 12.46
N LEU A 64 0.77 -0.95 12.19
CA LEU A 64 0.36 0.35 12.70
C LEU A 64 -0.69 0.15 13.81
N PRO A 65 -0.81 1.10 14.76
CA PRO A 65 -1.60 0.91 15.98
C PRO A 65 -3.13 0.95 15.76
N TRP A 66 -3.60 1.14 14.52
CA TRP A 66 -5.04 1.17 14.24
C TRP A 66 -5.52 -0.20 13.82
N GLN A 67 -6.08 -0.93 14.78
CA GLN A 67 -6.72 -2.22 14.59
C GLN A 67 -8.02 -2.34 15.39
N SER A 68 -8.93 -3.17 14.89
CA SER A 68 -10.24 -3.42 15.48
C SER A 68 -10.69 -4.83 15.17
N TYR A 69 -10.56 -5.73 16.14
CA TYR A 69 -10.99 -7.12 16.07
C TYR A 69 -12.25 -7.36 16.91
N SER A 70 -13.15 -8.18 16.36
CA SER A 70 -14.35 -8.67 17.05
C SER A 70 -14.02 -9.89 17.91
N THR A 71 -14.94 -10.28 18.80
CA THR A 71 -14.81 -11.52 19.60
C THR A 71 -14.74 -12.79 18.75
N SER A 72 -15.17 -12.74 17.49
CA SER A 72 -15.02 -13.84 16.52
C SER A 72 -13.59 -14.01 15.99
N GLY A 73 -12.69 -13.07 16.30
CA GLY A 73 -11.32 -13.01 15.78
C GLY A 73 -11.22 -12.37 14.39
N TRP A 74 -12.30 -11.86 13.80
CA TRP A 74 -12.26 -11.11 12.54
C TRP A 74 -12.21 -9.60 12.80
N GLY A 75 -11.44 -8.89 11.99
CA GLY A 75 -11.27 -7.46 12.17
C GLY A 75 -10.62 -6.73 11.01
N THR A 76 -10.38 -5.46 11.27
CA THR A 76 -9.61 -4.58 10.40
C THR A 76 -8.33 -4.16 11.09
N GLY A 77 -7.31 -3.85 10.31
CA GLY A 77 -6.02 -3.37 10.80
C GLY A 77 -5.40 -2.40 9.81
N THR A 78 -4.29 -1.81 10.20
CA THR A 78 -3.49 -0.96 9.32
C THR A 78 -2.03 -1.38 9.40
N ARG A 79 -1.33 -1.28 8.28
CA ARG A 79 0.11 -1.54 8.22
C ARG A 79 0.78 -0.62 7.21
N LEU A 80 2.11 -0.53 7.28
CA LEU A 80 2.93 0.25 6.36
C LEU A 80 3.87 -0.70 5.62
N MET A 81 3.73 -0.79 4.30
CA MET A 81 4.64 -1.51 3.43
C MET A 81 5.70 -0.53 2.89
N ALA A 82 6.97 -0.85 3.11
CA ALA A 82 8.10 -0.18 2.47
C ALA A 82 8.82 -1.18 1.57
N SER A 83 9.24 -0.77 0.38
CA SER A 83 10.04 -1.64 -0.49
C SER A 83 11.15 -0.91 -1.24
N ALA A 84 12.16 -1.67 -1.64
CA ALA A 84 13.24 -1.22 -2.51
C ALA A 84 13.64 -2.34 -3.47
N GLY A 85 13.76 -2.01 -4.76
CA GLY A 85 13.98 -3.01 -5.80
C GLY A 85 14.46 -2.44 -7.13
N ILE A 86 14.57 -3.32 -8.12
CA ILE A 86 14.98 -2.98 -9.48
C ILE A 86 13.79 -3.23 -10.41
N LEU A 87 13.40 -2.19 -11.15
CA LEU A 87 12.46 -2.27 -12.26
C LEU A 87 13.25 -2.34 -13.57
N ARG A 88 12.94 -3.34 -14.39
CA ARG A 88 13.55 -3.57 -15.70
C ARG A 88 12.49 -3.41 -16.78
N GLY A 89 12.79 -2.65 -17.81
CA GLY A 89 11.93 -2.49 -18.98
C GLY A 89 12.71 -1.91 -20.16
N ALA A 90 12.39 -2.35 -21.38
CA ALA A 90 13.06 -1.89 -22.61
C ALA A 90 14.61 -1.94 -22.53
N GLY A 91 15.17 -2.98 -21.90
CA GLY A 91 16.63 -3.14 -21.72
C GLY A 91 17.29 -2.14 -20.77
N LYS A 92 16.51 -1.44 -19.94
CA LYS A 92 17.00 -0.47 -18.96
C LYS A 92 16.55 -0.84 -17.55
N ASP A 93 17.40 -0.48 -16.59
CA ASP A 93 17.15 -0.70 -15.17
C ASP A 93 16.88 0.64 -14.46
N ALA A 94 16.03 0.58 -13.43
CA ALA A 94 15.77 1.67 -12.50
C ALA A 94 15.67 1.14 -11.07
N LEU A 95 16.22 1.89 -10.11
CA LEU A 95 15.90 1.70 -8.71
C LEU A 95 14.47 2.19 -8.46
N VAL A 96 13.68 1.38 -7.80
CA VAL A 96 12.34 1.73 -7.32
C VAL A 96 12.32 1.61 -5.81
N VAL A 97 11.83 2.65 -5.14
CA VAL A 97 11.50 2.60 -3.71
C VAL A 97 10.04 2.96 -3.53
N SER A 98 9.33 2.26 -2.65
CA SER A 98 7.92 2.50 -2.40
C SER A 98 7.60 2.59 -0.92
N LEU A 99 6.56 3.35 -0.60
CA LEU A 99 5.98 3.46 0.72
C LEU A 99 4.47 3.51 0.60
N ILE A 100 3.80 2.49 1.12
CA ILE A 100 2.37 2.25 0.91
C ILE A 100 1.71 1.95 2.26
N PRO A 101 0.88 2.86 2.80
CA PRO A 101 -0.04 2.51 3.87
C PRO A 101 -1.13 1.58 3.35
N GLU A 102 -1.49 0.59 4.16
CA GLU A 102 -2.41 -0.47 3.79
C GLU A 102 -3.48 -0.63 4.88
N LEU A 103 -4.72 -0.84 4.44
CA LEU A 103 -5.81 -1.35 5.24
C LEU A 103 -5.82 -2.88 5.12
N THR A 104 -5.94 -3.58 6.24
CA THR A 104 -6.04 -5.03 6.29
C THR A 104 -7.42 -5.46 6.77
N LEU A 105 -7.93 -6.55 6.22
CA LEU A 105 -9.16 -7.23 6.60
C LEU A 105 -8.83 -8.70 6.79
N GLY A 106 -9.06 -9.27 7.97
CA GLY A 106 -8.58 -10.63 8.22
C GLY A 106 -8.85 -11.16 9.61
N SER A 107 -8.30 -12.34 9.86
CA SER A 107 -8.32 -12.97 11.17
C SER A 107 -7.17 -12.45 12.04
N GLU A 108 -7.43 -12.25 13.32
CA GLU A 108 -6.49 -11.76 14.35
C GLU A 108 -5.27 -12.68 14.47
N ASP A 109 -5.46 -13.98 14.25
CA ASP A 109 -4.39 -14.98 14.24
C ASP A 109 -3.53 -14.99 12.95
N GLY A 110 -3.85 -14.13 11.98
CA GLY A 110 -3.11 -14.00 10.71
C GLY A 110 -3.26 -15.19 9.77
N ARG A 111 -4.23 -16.09 9.97
CA ARG A 111 -4.51 -17.21 9.04
C ARG A 111 -5.06 -16.73 7.70
N PHE A 112 -5.74 -15.60 7.67
CA PHE A 112 -6.20 -14.99 6.43
C PHE A 112 -6.11 -13.48 6.53
N THR A 113 -5.55 -12.83 5.52
CA THR A 113 -5.52 -11.37 5.43
C THR A 113 -5.67 -10.93 3.99
N LEU A 114 -6.66 -10.07 3.74
CA LEU A 114 -6.79 -9.23 2.56
C LEU A 114 -6.16 -7.87 2.87
N ASP A 115 -5.33 -7.35 1.98
CA ASP A 115 -4.73 -6.02 2.11
C ASP A 115 -5.00 -5.16 0.89
N LEU A 116 -5.17 -3.87 1.14
CA LEU A 116 -5.51 -2.83 0.18
C LEU A 116 -4.71 -1.59 0.52
N GLY A 117 -3.96 -1.03 -0.42
CA GLY A 117 -3.13 0.14 -0.16
C GLY A 117 -3.02 1.10 -1.31
N VAL A 118 -2.79 2.36 -0.97
CA VAL A 118 -2.45 3.43 -1.92
C VAL A 118 -1.31 4.24 -1.34
N GLY A 119 -0.25 4.41 -2.14
CA GLY A 119 0.97 5.07 -1.69
C GLY A 119 1.76 5.66 -2.83
N GLY A 120 3.04 5.91 -2.56
CA GLY A 120 3.97 6.50 -3.51
C GLY A 120 5.11 5.55 -3.84
N ALA A 121 5.58 5.64 -5.08
CA ALA A 121 6.83 5.04 -5.52
C ALA A 121 7.72 6.09 -6.19
N LEU A 122 9.03 5.99 -5.96
CA LEU A 122 10.05 6.82 -6.58
C LEU A 122 10.95 5.97 -7.46
N PHE A 123 11.11 6.38 -8.71
CA PHE A 123 11.94 5.73 -9.71
C PHE A 123 13.19 6.56 -9.98
N SER A 124 14.36 5.94 -10.01
CA SER A 124 15.59 6.63 -10.44
C SER A 124 15.58 6.97 -11.94
N ARG A 125 14.66 6.37 -12.71
CA ARG A 125 14.44 6.59 -14.13
C ARG A 125 12.96 6.46 -14.44
N SER A 126 12.40 7.43 -15.16
CA SER A 126 10.98 7.45 -15.56
C SER A 126 10.74 7.15 -17.04
N HIS A 127 11.79 6.96 -17.84
CA HIS A 127 11.70 6.70 -19.28
C HIS A 127 12.34 5.37 -19.66
N PHE A 128 11.55 4.47 -20.25
CA PHE A 128 11.93 3.13 -20.67
C PHE A 128 11.46 2.91 -22.11
N GLY A 129 12.38 2.73 -23.06
CA GLY A 129 12.00 2.64 -24.48
C GLY A 129 11.12 3.82 -24.92
N VAL A 130 9.91 3.52 -25.38
CA VAL A 130 8.88 4.53 -25.72
C VAL A 130 7.91 4.85 -24.57
N GLN A 131 7.98 4.11 -23.45
CA GLN A 131 7.19 4.38 -22.24
C GLN A 131 7.81 5.52 -21.42
N ASP A 132 7.02 6.55 -21.18
CA ASP A 132 7.33 7.65 -20.26
C ASP A 132 6.31 7.65 -19.10
N TYR A 133 6.81 7.56 -17.87
CA TYR A 133 6.01 7.64 -16.65
C TYR A 133 5.72 9.10 -16.23
N GLY A 134 6.21 10.10 -16.97
CA GLY A 134 5.94 11.52 -16.75
C GLY A 134 6.72 12.15 -15.59
N GLY A 135 7.49 11.35 -14.83
CA GLY A 135 8.30 11.83 -13.73
C GLY A 135 8.78 10.72 -12.79
N PRO A 136 9.66 11.05 -11.83
CA PRO A 136 10.21 10.08 -10.90
C PRO A 136 9.21 9.60 -9.85
N PHE A 137 8.12 10.34 -9.58
CA PHE A 137 7.13 9.96 -8.57
C PHE A 137 5.87 9.40 -9.22
N GLN A 138 5.43 8.23 -8.74
CA GLN A 138 4.23 7.54 -9.20
C GLN A 138 3.31 7.18 -8.02
N PHE A 139 2.00 7.17 -8.27
CA PHE A 139 1.06 6.55 -7.33
C PHE A 139 1.11 5.03 -7.49
N ALA A 140 1.19 4.32 -6.37
CA ALA A 140 1.19 2.86 -6.33
C ALA A 140 -0.07 2.37 -5.62
N LEU A 141 -0.80 1.45 -6.26
CA LEU A 141 -1.95 0.77 -5.68
C LEU A 141 -1.59 -0.70 -5.48
N THR A 142 -2.03 -1.27 -4.37
CA THR A 142 -1.81 -2.68 -4.05
C THR A 142 -3.10 -3.33 -3.55
N LEU A 143 -3.29 -4.58 -3.94
CA LEU A 143 -4.32 -5.49 -3.47
C LEU A 143 -3.65 -6.86 -3.28
N GLY A 144 -3.70 -7.38 -2.08
CA GLY A 144 -3.07 -8.65 -1.73
C GLY A 144 -3.98 -9.56 -0.92
N ILE A 145 -3.79 -10.86 -1.07
CA ILE A 145 -4.37 -11.89 -0.21
C ILE A 145 -3.23 -12.75 0.32
N SER A 146 -3.25 -13.04 1.62
CA SER A 146 -2.24 -13.87 2.27
C SER A 146 -2.89 -14.92 3.17
N ALA A 147 -2.28 -16.09 3.17
CA ALA A 147 -2.58 -17.20 4.07
C ALA A 147 -1.26 -17.95 4.36
N PRO A 148 -1.03 -18.42 5.60
CA PRO A 148 0.17 -19.14 5.94
C PRO A 148 0.17 -20.54 5.30
N LEU A 149 1.31 -20.92 4.70
CA LEU A 149 1.49 -22.26 4.11
C LEU A 149 1.80 -23.34 5.17
N TYR A 150 2.33 -22.93 6.32
CA TYR A 150 2.61 -23.81 7.47
C TYR A 150 2.24 -23.09 8.76
N LYS A 151 1.93 -23.86 9.82
CA LYS A 151 1.60 -23.27 11.14
C LYS A 151 2.77 -22.41 11.63
N LYS A 152 2.47 -21.19 12.07
CA LYS A 152 3.32 -20.48 13.03
C LYS A 152 3.42 -21.38 14.28
N LEU A 153 4.63 -21.85 14.58
CA LEU A 153 4.96 -22.57 15.83
C LEU A 153 4.97 -21.57 17.00
#